data_AF-A0A285K3L6-F1
#
_entry.id   AF-A0A285K3L6-F1
#
_cell.length_a   1.000
_cell.length_b   1.000
_cell.length_c   1.000
_cell.angle_alpha   90.00
_cell.angle_beta   90.00
_cell.angle_gamma   90.00
#
_symmetry.space_group_name_H-M   'P 1'
#
loop_
_entity.id
_entity.type
_entity.pdbx_description
1 polymer ?
#
loop_
_entity_poly.entity_id
_entity_poly.type
_entity_poly.pdbx_seq_one_letter_code
_entity_poly.pdbx_strand_id
1 'polypeptide(L)' 'MSRDFVVVLRGYNRAEVDQVVALAEEALASGNSVSQAAARTAISEAGFSVALRGYDRGEVDQELARLLEKLG' A
#
# COMPACT_ATOMS: atom_id res chain seq x y z
N MET A 1 -11.24 -6.02 3.55
CA MET A 1 -10.56 -7.18 4.18
C MET A 1 -9.56 -6.61 5.17
N SER A 2 -9.56 -7.05 6.42
CA SER A 2 -8.50 -6.71 7.38
C SER A 2 -7.20 -7.33 6.89
N ARG A 3 -6.19 -6.50 6.62
CA ARG A 3 -4.85 -6.95 6.24
C ARG A 3 -4.09 -7.39 7.50
N ASP A 4 -3.28 -8.43 7.37
CA ASP A 4 -2.49 -9.03 8.46
C ASP A 4 -1.20 -8.23 8.75
N PHE A 5 -1.28 -6.91 8.72
CA PHE A 5 -0.18 -6.07 9.18
C PHE A 5 -0.21 -5.94 10.70
N VAL A 6 0.97 -6.05 11.32
CA VAL A 6 1.12 -5.85 12.76
C VAL A 6 0.75 -4.41 13.10
N VAL A 7 -0.09 -4.24 14.13
CA VAL A 7 -0.46 -2.92 14.64
C VAL A 7 0.52 -2.49 15.72
N VAL A 8 1.22 -1.38 15.47
CA VAL A 8 2.22 -0.81 16.38
C VAL A 8 1.82 0.59 16.83
N LEU A 9 2.47 1.08 17.89
CA LEU A 9 2.36 2.49 18.26
C LEU A 9 3.13 3.35 17.27
N ARG A 10 2.53 4.46 16.83
CA ARG A 10 3.14 5.39 15.85
C ARG A 10 3.47 4.70 14.52
N GLY A 11 2.55 3.85 14.07
CA GLY A 11 2.58 3.21 12.75
C GLY A 11 1.91 4.07 11.67
N TYR A 12 1.92 3.58 10.44
CA TYR A 12 1.21 4.21 9.34
C TYR A 12 -0.31 4.10 9.50
N ASN A 13 -1.02 5.13 9.06
CA ASN A 13 -2.46 5.16 9.10
C ASN A 13 -3.04 4.00 8.28
N ARG A 14 -3.78 3.13 8.97
CA ARG A 14 -4.32 1.90 8.41
C ARG A 14 -5.23 2.15 7.21
N ALA A 15 -6.06 3.19 7.26
CA ALA A 15 -7.00 3.49 6.19
C ALA A 15 -6.27 3.96 4.91
N GLU A 16 -5.21 4.75 5.06
CA GLU A 16 -4.41 5.24 3.94
C GLU A 16 -3.61 4.10 3.30
N VAL A 17 -2.96 3.27 4.12
CA VAL A 17 -2.30 2.05 3.65
C VAL A 17 -3.31 1.15 2.94
N ASP A 18 -4.48 0.96 3.54
CA ASP A 18 -5.47 0.05 2.99
C ASP A 18 -6.00 0.53 1.62
N GLN A 19 -6.11 1.84 1.43
CA GLN A 19 -6.52 2.45 0.17
C GLN A 19 -5.46 2.28 -0.92
N VAL A 20 -4.20 2.55 -0.61
CA VAL A 20 -3.09 2.41 -1.59
C VAL A 20 -2.91 0.96 -2.02
N VAL A 21 -2.94 0.03 -1.06
CA VAL A 21 -2.79 -1.39 -1.38
C VAL A 21 -4.01 -1.89 -2.18
N ALA A 22 -5.23 -1.46 -1.86
CA ALA A 22 -6.42 -1.86 -2.63
C ALA A 22 -6.35 -1.36 -4.09
N LEU A 23 -5.91 -0.11 -4.29
CA LEU A 23 -5.70 0.44 -5.63
C LEU A 23 -4.70 -0.40 -6.44
N ALA A 24 -3.60 -0.81 -5.81
CA ALA A 24 -2.58 -1.64 -6.46
C ALA A 24 -3.11 -3.03 -6.82
N GLU A 25 -3.85 -3.68 -5.92
CA GLU A 25 -4.47 -4.98 -6.14
C GLU A 25 -5.52 -4.91 -7.26
N GLU A 26 -6.37 -3.88 -7.28
CA GLU A 26 -7.34 -3.64 -8.34
C GLU A 26 -6.66 -3.41 -9.70
N ALA A 27 -5.57 -2.63 -9.72
CA ALA A 27 -4.79 -2.42 -10.94
C ALA A 27 -4.17 -3.71 -11.47
N LEU A 28 -3.61 -4.55 -10.58
CA LEU A 28 -3.10 -5.87 -10.94
C LEU A 28 -4.21 -6.79 -11.46
N ALA A 29 -5.36 -6.83 -10.77
CA ALA A 29 -6.51 -7.65 -11.17
C ALA A 29 -7.11 -7.21 -12.51
N SER A 30 -7.07 -5.91 -12.83
CA SER A 30 -7.58 -5.38 -14.09
C SER A 30 -6.73 -5.76 -15.30
N GLY A 31 -5.43 -6.06 -15.11
CA GLY A 31 -4.48 -6.30 -16.19
C GLY A 31 -4.22 -5.10 -17.11
N ASN A 32 -4.76 -3.92 -16.78
CA ASN A 32 -4.64 -2.72 -17.60
C ASN A 32 -3.32 -2.00 -17.29
N SER A 33 -2.48 -1.83 -18.31
CA SER A 33 -1.19 -1.13 -18.18
C SER A 33 -1.32 0.32 -17.70
N VAL A 34 -2.40 1.01 -18.05
CA VAL A 34 -2.66 2.38 -17.58
C VAL A 34 -2.97 2.39 -16.09
N SER A 35 -3.81 1.46 -15.63
CA SER A 35 -4.14 1.31 -14.22
C SER A 35 -2.91 0.88 -13.41
N GLN A 36 -2.07 0.01 -13.96
CA GLN A 36 -0.83 -0.43 -13.30
C GLN A 36 0.19 0.71 -13.19
N ALA A 37 0.37 1.52 -14.23
CA ALA A 37 1.21 2.71 -14.17
C ALA A 37 0.70 3.73 -13.14
N ALA A 38 -0.62 3.97 -13.09
CA ALA A 38 -1.23 4.86 -12.10
C ALA A 38 -1.03 4.33 -10.67
N ALA A 39 -1.21 3.02 -10.43
CA ALA A 39 -0.95 2.40 -9.14
C ALA A 39 0.53 2.51 -8.74
N ARG A 40 1.46 2.32 -9.69
CA ARG A 40 2.91 2.47 -9.45
C ARG A 40 3.26 3.88 -8.98
N THR A 41 2.72 4.90 -9.65
CA THR A 41 2.89 6.31 -9.24
C THR A 41 2.29 6.54 -7.86
N ALA A 42 1.06 6.06 -7.62
CA ALA A 42 0.38 6.22 -6.33
C ALA A 42 1.18 5.61 -5.17
N ILE A 43 1.79 4.43 -5.34
CA ILE A 43 2.65 3.82 -4.33
C ILE A 43 3.95 4.63 -4.15
N SER A 44 4.57 5.09 -5.24
CA SER A 44 5.83 5.83 -5.18
C SER A 44 5.70 7.21 -4.52
N GLU A 45 4.53 7.84 -4.68
CA GLU A 45 4.19 9.14 -4.07
C GLU A 45 3.44 8.99 -2.74
N ALA A 46 3.16 7.76 -2.28
CA ALA A 46 2.41 7.53 -1.05
C ALA A 46 3.18 8.04 0.17
N GLY A 47 2.66 9.10 0.79
CA GLY A 47 3.08 9.55 2.11
C GLY A 47 2.02 9.19 3.15
N PHE A 48 2.29 8.17 3.97
CA PHE A 48 1.36 7.76 5.03
C PHE A 48 1.53 8.59 6.31
N SER A 49 0.40 8.96 6.91
CA SER A 49 0.36 9.73 8.13
C SER A 49 0.66 8.89 9.39
N VAL A 50 1.25 9.61 10.35
CA VAL A 50 1.51 9.28 11.76
C VAL A 50 0.30 8.86 12.61
N ALA A 51 -0.14 7.61 12.71
CA ALA A 51 -1.25 7.25 13.62
C ALA A 51 -0.76 6.72 14.97
N LEU A 52 -1.44 7.07 16.08
CA LEU A 52 -1.11 6.54 17.42
C LEU A 52 -1.12 5.02 17.45
N ARG A 53 -2.06 4.40 16.74
CA ARG A 53 -2.10 2.96 16.43
C ARG A 53 -2.25 2.79 14.93
N GLY A 54 -1.16 2.36 14.31
CA GLY A 54 -1.05 2.20 12.87
C GLY A 54 -0.41 0.87 12.50
N TYR A 55 -0.36 0.56 11.21
CA TYR A 55 0.38 -0.59 10.73
C TYR A 55 1.90 -0.38 10.87
N ASP A 56 2.62 -1.46 11.10
CA ASP A 56 4.07 -1.41 11.14
C ASP A 56 4.63 -0.88 9.82
N ARG A 57 5.51 0.11 9.92
CA ARG A 57 6.04 0.82 8.76
C ARG A 57 6.89 -0.09 7.90
N GLY A 58 7.69 -0.97 8.52
CA GLY A 58 8.54 -1.91 7.82
C GLY A 58 7.75 -2.98 7.07
N GLU A 59 6.68 -3.51 7.67
CA GLU A 59 5.80 -4.46 6.98
C GLU A 59 5.06 -3.81 5.80
N VAL A 60 4.56 -2.58 5.99
CA VAL A 60 3.90 -1.84 4.91
C VAL A 60 4.88 -1.56 3.77
N ASP A 61 6.08 -1.05 4.07
CA ASP A 61 7.08 -0.74 3.06
C ASP A 61 7.51 -2.01 2.28
N GLN A 62 7.64 -3.16 2.96
CA GLN A 62 7.92 -4.44 2.31
C GLN A 62 6.80 -4.87 1.37
N GLU A 63 5.54 -4.72 1.78
CA GLU A 63 4.42 -5.10 0.93
C GLU A 63 4.27 -4.16 -0.26
N LEU A 64 4.47 -2.86 -0.07
CA LEU A 64 4.48 -1.89 -1.16
C LEU A 64 5.61 -2.16 -2.15
N ALA A 65 6.80 -2.53 -1.68
CA ALA A 65 7.90 -2.95 -2.54
C ALA A 65 7.52 -4.18 -3.40
N ARG A 66 6.89 -5.20 -2.80
CA ARG A 66 6.40 -6.38 -3.55
C ARG A 66 5.33 -6.02 -4.58
N LEU A 67 4.45 -5.07 -4.26
CA LEU A 67 3.41 -4.62 -5.20
C LEU A 67 4.04 -3.85 -6.37
N LEU A 68 5.04 -3.01 -6.11
CA LEU A 68 5.81 -2.33 -7.17
C LEU A 68 6.50 -3.33 -8.10
N GLU A 69 7.10 -4.40 -7.56
CA GLU A 69 7.71 -5.46 -8.37
C GLU A 69 6.68 -6.17 -9.28
N LYS A 70 5.45 -6.38 -8.80
CA LYS A 70 4.37 -7.00 -9.58
C LYS A 70 3.80 -6.07 -10.66
N LEU A 71 3.81 -4.77 -10.43
CA LEU A 71 3.30 -3.75 -11.36
C LEU A 71 4.24 -3.48 -12.55
N GLY A 72 5.52 -3.90 -12.44
CA GLY A 72 6.53 -3.80 -13.50
C GLY A 72 7.15 -2.42 -13.63
#